data_AF-A0A4S0IGL1-F1
#
_entry.id   AF-A0A4S0IGL1-F1
#
_cell.length_a   1.000
_cell.length_b   1.000
_cell.length_c   1.000
_cell.angle_alpha   90.00
_cell.angle_beta   90.00
_cell.angle_gamma   90.00
#
_symmetry.space_group_name_H-M   'P 1'
#
loop_
_entity.id
_entity.type
_entity.pdbx_description
1 polymer ?
#
loop_
_entity_poly.entity_id
_entity_poly.type
_entity_poly.pdbx_seq_one_letter_code
_entity_poly.pdbx_strand_id
1 'polypeptide(L)'
;MKCVVIQEKWVPHYDAVYDRVGNILLTRLMGADSRLVDDGFDIGIRKSWQDAIQSVKDAGGRPYPIPAGASVHKFGGLGYVGFAEEVARQESELGFAFDYIIVCVVTGST
;
A
#
# COMPACT_ATOMS: atom_id res chain seq x y z
N MET A 1 -10.01 -11.62 7.47
CA MET A 1 -10.97 -10.66 6.86
C MET A 1 -11.05 -10.93 5.37
N LYS A 2 -12.15 -10.57 4.69
CA LYS A 2 -12.15 -10.52 3.21
C LYS A 2 -11.28 -9.35 2.74
N CYS A 3 -10.71 -9.43 1.54
CA CYS A 3 -9.82 -8.41 0.98
C CYS A 3 -10.23 -8.06 -0.45
N VAL A 4 -10.33 -6.76 -0.75
CA VAL A 4 -10.58 -6.20 -2.08
C VAL A 4 -9.40 -5.30 -2.40
N VAL A 5 -8.74 -5.52 -3.53
CA VAL A 5 -7.55 -4.76 -3.95
C VAL A 5 -7.81 -4.17 -5.33
N ILE A 6 -7.65 -2.86 -5.45
CA ILE A 6 -7.80 -2.12 -6.69
C ILE A 6 -6.40 -1.90 -7.26
N GLN A 7 -6.21 -2.29 -8.51
CA GLN A 7 -4.93 -2.25 -9.20
C GLN A 7 -5.09 -1.41 -10.47
N GLU A 8 -4.50 -0.23 -10.43
CA GLU A 8 -4.58 0.76 -11.49
C GLU A 8 -3.27 0.83 -12.28
N LYS A 9 -3.35 1.27 -13.54
CA LYS A 9 -2.20 1.33 -14.42
C LYS A 9 -1.41 2.62 -14.22
N TRP A 10 -0.62 2.64 -13.16
CA TRP A 10 0.16 3.81 -12.72
C TRP A 10 1.44 4.04 -13.51
N VAL A 11 1.95 3.02 -14.19
CA VAL A 11 3.22 3.09 -14.92
C VAL A 11 2.91 2.85 -16.41
N PRO A 12 3.39 3.73 -17.32
CA PRO A 12 3.31 3.50 -18.77
C PRO A 12 4.36 2.46 -19.19
N HIS A 13 4.27 1.26 -18.60
CA HIS A 13 5.10 0.11 -18.90
C HIS A 13 4.23 -0.97 -19.54
N TYR A 14 4.71 -1.53 -20.64
CA TYR A 14 3.96 -2.40 -21.52
C TYR A 14 4.75 -3.69 -21.73
N ASP A 15 4.65 -4.58 -20.75
CA ASP A 15 5.18 -5.93 -20.83
C ASP A 15 4.02 -6.93 -20.92
N ALA A 16 4.24 -8.02 -21.67
CA ALA A 16 3.19 -8.99 -21.98
C ALA A 16 2.62 -9.70 -20.75
N VAL A 17 3.35 -9.75 -19.63
CA VAL A 17 2.95 -10.47 -18.42
C VAL A 17 2.85 -9.57 -17.17
N TYR A 18 3.00 -8.24 -17.33
CA TYR A 18 3.06 -7.28 -16.22
C TYR A 18 1.90 -7.38 -15.21
N ASP A 19 0.70 -7.74 -15.68
CA ASP A 19 -0.54 -7.86 -14.90
C ASP A 19 -0.84 -9.31 -14.43
N ARG A 20 0.11 -10.23 -14.64
CA ARG A 20 -0.06 -11.68 -14.39
C ARG A 20 1.07 -12.33 -13.60
N VAL A 21 2.18 -11.63 -13.36
CA VAL A 21 3.31 -12.11 -12.55
C VAL A 21 3.62 -11.17 -11.37
N GLY A 22 4.52 -11.57 -10.48
CA GLY A 22 4.94 -10.73 -9.35
C GLY A 22 3.84 -10.47 -8.32
N ASN A 23 3.75 -9.24 -7.81
CA ASN A 23 2.87 -8.89 -6.69
C ASN A 23 1.38 -9.15 -6.98
N ILE A 24 0.91 -8.84 -8.20
CA ILE A 24 -0.49 -9.06 -8.58
C ILE A 24 -0.86 -10.55 -8.59
N LEU A 25 0.08 -11.43 -8.96
CA LEU A 25 -0.11 -12.87 -8.85
C LEU A 25 -0.26 -13.30 -7.38
N LEU A 26 0.58 -12.77 -6.49
CA LEU A 26 0.49 -13.07 -5.05
C LEU A 26 -0.85 -12.61 -4.45
N THR A 27 -1.35 -11.43 -4.83
CA THR A 27 -2.70 -10.95 -4.42
C THR A 27 -3.79 -11.97 -4.75
N ARG A 28 -3.75 -12.53 -5.96
CA ARG A 28 -4.71 -13.56 -6.41
C ARG A 28 -4.52 -14.88 -5.68
N LEU A 29 -3.28 -15.35 -5.50
CA LEU A 29 -2.96 -16.60 -4.79
C LEU A 29 -3.38 -16.55 -3.31
N MET A 30 -3.32 -15.38 -2.68
CA MET A 30 -3.80 -15.17 -1.30
C MET A 30 -5.33 -15.04 -1.20
N GLY A 31 -6.06 -15.14 -2.33
CA GLY A 31 -7.52 -15.17 -2.35
C GLY A 31 -8.21 -13.80 -2.22
N ALA A 32 -7.50 -12.69 -2.53
CA ALA A 32 -8.13 -11.38 -2.57
C ALA A 32 -8.95 -11.17 -3.86
N ASP A 33 -10.01 -10.37 -3.76
CA ASP A 33 -10.74 -9.83 -4.92
C ASP A 33 -9.88 -8.75 -5.60
N SER A 34 -9.11 -9.18 -6.60
CA SER A 34 -8.17 -8.36 -7.39
C SER A 34 -8.89 -7.74 -8.58
N ARG A 35 -9.02 -6.40 -8.57
CA ARG A 35 -9.72 -5.63 -9.61
C ARG A 35 -8.73 -4.77 -10.37
N LEU A 36 -8.47 -5.13 -11.62
CA LEU A 36 -7.73 -4.29 -12.55
C LEU A 36 -8.65 -3.22 -13.13
N VAL A 37 -8.19 -1.97 -13.09
CA VAL A 37 -8.90 -0.81 -13.64
C VAL A 37 -7.95 -0.04 -14.55
N ASP A 38 -8.44 0.34 -15.73
CA ASP A 38 -7.70 1.12 -16.73
C ASP A 38 -7.66 2.63 -16.40
N ASP A 39 -7.49 2.97 -15.12
CA ASP A 39 -7.29 4.35 -14.65
C ASP A 39 -5.77 4.67 -14.56
N GLY A 40 -5.38 5.92 -14.83
CA GLY A 40 -3.98 6.40 -14.86
C GLY A 40 -3.30 6.55 -13.48
N PHE A 41 -2.25 7.37 -13.35
CA PHE A 41 -1.58 7.65 -12.05
C PHE A 41 -2.11 8.92 -11.36
N ASP A 42 -2.23 8.85 -10.02
CA ASP A 42 -2.77 9.83 -9.07
C ASP A 42 -2.67 9.21 -7.65
N ILE A 43 -2.17 10.00 -6.70
CA ILE A 43 -1.91 9.64 -5.29
C ILE A 43 -3.07 10.04 -4.35
N GLY A 44 -4.11 10.70 -4.87
CA GLY A 44 -5.30 11.14 -4.14
C GLY A 44 -6.40 10.08 -3.99
N ILE A 45 -7.56 10.51 -3.47
CA ILE A 45 -8.74 9.65 -3.33
C ILE A 45 -9.40 9.46 -4.70
N ARG A 46 -9.48 8.21 -5.15
CA ARG A 46 -9.98 7.85 -6.47
C ARG A 46 -11.44 7.44 -6.50
N LYS A 47 -12.06 7.56 -7.66
CA LYS A 47 -13.43 7.08 -7.89
C LYS A 47 -13.51 5.55 -7.76
N SER A 48 -12.59 4.83 -8.41
CA SER A 48 -12.41 3.37 -8.27
C SER A 48 -12.41 2.93 -6.79
N TRP A 49 -11.69 3.66 -5.94
CA TRP A 49 -11.60 3.46 -4.51
C TRP A 49 -12.95 3.63 -3.78
N GLN A 50 -13.67 4.71 -4.08
CA GLN A 50 -15.00 4.96 -3.53
C GLN A 50 -15.99 3.87 -3.96
N ASP A 51 -15.97 3.49 -5.24
CA ASP A 51 -16.85 2.46 -5.80
C ASP A 51 -16.58 1.09 -5.16
N ALA A 52 -15.31 0.75 -4.90
CA ALA A 52 -14.97 -0.49 -4.20
C ALA A 52 -15.48 -0.50 -2.74
N ILE A 53 -15.30 0.61 -2.01
CA ILE A 53 -15.84 0.76 -0.65
C ILE A 53 -17.36 0.58 -0.67
N GLN A 54 -18.04 1.22 -1.63
CA GLN A 54 -19.49 1.13 -1.76
C GLN A 54 -19.93 -0.31 -2.09
N SER A 55 -19.24 -1.00 -3.01
CA SER A 55 -19.55 -2.40 -3.35
C SER A 55 -19.48 -3.35 -2.16
N VAL A 56 -18.56 -3.10 -1.21
CA VAL A 56 -18.47 -3.89 0.03
C VAL A 56 -19.65 -3.58 0.95
N LYS A 57 -20.09 -2.32 1.05
CA LYS A 57 -21.27 -1.93 1.86
C LYS A 57 -22.55 -2.53 1.28
N ASP A 58 -22.73 -2.48 -0.04
CA ASP A 58 -23.90 -3.00 -0.74
C ASP A 58 -24.02 -4.52 -0.59
N ALA A 59 -22.89 -5.22 -0.49
CA ALA A 59 -22.82 -6.65 -0.18
C ALA A 59 -23.03 -6.98 1.32
N GLY A 60 -23.43 -6.00 2.14
CA GLY A 60 -23.64 -6.16 3.59
C GLY A 60 -22.36 -6.21 4.43
N GLY A 61 -21.21 -5.88 3.84
CA GLY A 61 -19.92 -5.83 4.51
C GLY A 61 -19.64 -4.49 5.20
N ARG A 62 -18.62 -4.48 6.06
CA ARG A 62 -18.09 -3.27 6.71
C ARG A 62 -16.66 -3.03 6.23
N PRO A 63 -16.43 -2.18 5.21
CA PRO A 63 -15.09 -1.96 4.66
C PRO A 63 -14.19 -1.22 5.65
N TYR A 64 -12.90 -1.56 5.65
CA TYR A 64 -11.85 -0.82 6.32
C TYR A 64 -10.94 -0.17 5.26
N PRO A 65 -11.08 1.14 5.00
CA PRO A 65 -10.39 1.79 3.90
C PRO A 65 -8.91 2.05 4.22
N ILE A 66 -8.02 1.49 3.40
CA ILE A 66 -6.57 1.71 3.44
C ILE A 66 -6.14 2.45 2.15
N PRO A 67 -5.72 3.72 2.22
CA PRO A 67 -5.30 4.49 1.04
C PRO A 67 -3.95 4.00 0.48
N ALA A 68 -3.56 4.50 -0.69
CA ALA A 68 -2.28 4.20 -1.31
C ALA A 68 -1.10 4.41 -0.34
N GLY A 69 -0.25 3.38 -0.21
CA GLY A 69 0.89 3.38 0.72
C GLY A 69 0.54 3.57 2.20
N ALA A 70 -0.75 3.51 2.56
CA ALA A 70 -1.30 3.92 3.85
C ALA A 70 -0.99 5.38 4.25
N SER A 71 -0.47 6.23 3.35
CA SER A 71 0.24 7.43 3.78
C SER A 71 -0.65 8.56 4.26
N VAL A 72 -1.83 8.73 3.65
CA VAL A 72 -2.83 9.71 4.11
C VAL A 72 -3.80 9.12 5.16
N HIS A 73 -3.52 7.91 5.66
CA HIS A 73 -4.30 7.34 6.76
C HIS A 73 -3.96 8.07 8.06
N LYS A 74 -4.93 8.24 8.97
CA LYS A 74 -4.75 8.93 10.28
C LYS A 74 -3.55 8.41 11.07
N PHE A 75 -3.22 7.14 10.92
CA PHE A 75 -2.12 6.45 11.61
C PHE A 75 -0.98 6.01 10.68
N GLY A 76 -0.96 6.48 9.43
CA GLY A 76 -0.05 5.99 8.38
C GLY A 76 1.44 6.09 8.74
N GLY A 77 1.83 7.17 9.43
CA GLY A 77 3.23 7.41 9.82
C GLY A 77 3.66 6.79 11.15
N LEU A 78 2.73 6.21 11.94
CA LEU A 78 3.08 5.69 13.27
C LEU A 78 4.05 4.50 13.19
N GLY A 79 4.02 3.73 12.09
CA GLY A 79 4.94 2.63 11.89
C GLY A 79 6.41 3.08 11.85
N TYR A 80 6.69 4.20 11.16
CA TYR A 80 8.07 4.69 11.03
C TYR A 80 8.53 5.58 12.19
N VAL A 81 7.61 6.05 13.04
CA VAL A 81 7.96 6.49 14.40
C VAL A 81 8.56 5.30 15.18
N GLY A 82 7.90 4.14 15.14
CA GLY A 82 8.42 2.90 15.74
C GLY A 82 9.73 2.42 15.11
N PHE A 83 9.92 2.61 13.80
CA PHE A 83 11.22 2.35 13.15
C PHE A 83 12.35 3.16 13.79
N ALA A 84 12.16 4.46 14.03
CA ALA A 84 13.19 5.28 14.66
C ALA A 84 13.50 4.83 16.09
N GLU A 85 12.47 4.45 16.88
CA GLU A 85 12.65 3.87 18.21
C GLU A 85 13.41 2.52 18.16
N GLU A 86 13.10 1.69 17.16
CA GLU A 86 13.77 0.41 16.95
C GLU A 86 15.25 0.60 16.58
N VAL A 87 15.56 1.53 15.68
CA VAL A 87 16.95 1.87 15.30
C VAL A 87 17.72 2.35 16.53
N ALA A 88 17.15 3.25 17.34
CA ALA A 88 17.81 3.72 18.55
C ALA A 88 18.13 2.59 19.55
N ARG A 89 17.21 1.62 19.69
CA ARG A 89 17.46 0.42 20.50
C ARG A 89 18.57 -0.44 19.90
N GLN A 90 18.55 -0.65 18.58
CA GLN A 90 19.57 -1.44 17.87
C GLN A 90 20.96 -0.79 17.95
N GLU A 91 21.08 0.53 17.83
CA GLU A 91 22.34 1.26 17.99
C GLU A 91 22.94 1.05 19.39
N SER A 92 22.09 1.05 20.43
CA SER A 92 22.50 0.74 21.80
C SER A 92 23.01 -0.70 21.95
N GLU A 93 22.32 -1.67 21.34
CA GLU A 93 22.71 -3.10 21.37
C GLU A 93 23.98 -3.38 20.56
N LEU A 94 24.19 -2.66 19.46
CA LEU A 94 25.33 -2.82 18.55
C LEU A 94 26.57 -2.04 18.99
N GLY A 95 26.40 -1.00 19.81
CA GLY A 95 27.48 -0.18 20.34
C GLY A 95 28.02 0.87 19.35
N PHE A 96 27.25 1.22 18.32
CA PHE A 96 27.56 2.30 17.38
C PHE A 96 26.27 2.95 16.85
N ALA A 97 26.40 4.17 16.33
CA ALA A 97 25.31 4.91 15.72
C ALA A 97 25.44 4.94 14.19
N PHE A 98 24.30 5.03 13.50
CA PHE A 98 24.25 5.31 12.07
C PHE A 98 24.25 6.81 11.85
N ASP A 99 25.19 7.31 11.03
CA ASP A 99 25.26 8.74 10.74
C ASP A 99 24.09 9.22 9.87
N TYR A 100 23.59 8.36 8.99
CA TYR A 100 22.53 8.69 8.03
C TYR A 100 21.62 7.49 7.73
N ILE A 101 20.37 7.81 7.38
CA ILE A 101 19.39 6.86 6.84
C ILE A 101 18.96 7.35 5.46
N ILE A 102 19.05 6.48 4.46
CA ILE A 102 18.63 6.76 3.09
C ILE A 102 17.39 5.93 2.81
N VAL A 103 16.28 6.58 2.46
CA VAL A 103 14.99 5.92 2.23
C VAL A 103 14.30 6.46 0.99
N CYS A 104 13.72 5.56 0.20
CA CYS A 104 12.93 5.92 -0.97
C CYS A 104 11.58 6.51 -0.52
N VAL A 105 11.13 7.57 -1.20
CA VAL A 105 9.86 8.23 -0.90
C VAL A 105 9.02 8.36 -2.16
N VAL A 106 7.77 7.90 -2.08
CA VAL A 106 6.74 8.12 -3.11
C VAL A 106 5.48 8.69 -2.46
N THR A 107 4.80 7.93 -1.60
CA THR A 107 3.55 8.36 -0.94
C THR A 107 3.76 9.00 0.44
N GLY A 108 4.89 8.74 1.11
CA GLY A 108 5.44 9.63 2.15
C GLY A 108 5.36 9.19 3.62
N SER A 109 4.60 8.16 4.01
CA SER A 109 4.48 7.79 5.44
C SER A 109 5.55 6.84 5.97
N THR A 110 6.50 6.49 5.10
CA THR A 110 7.77 5.86 5.43
C THR A 110 8.70 6.94 5.96
#